data_AF-A0A351AWP3-F1
#
_entry.id   AF-A0A351AWP3-F1
#
_cell.length_a   1.000
_cell.length_b   1.000
_cell.length_c   1.000
_cell.angle_alpha   90.00
_cell.angle_beta   90.00
_cell.angle_gamma   90.00
#
_symmetry.space_group_name_H-M   'P 1'
#
loop_
_entity.id
_entity.type
_entity.pdbx_description
1 polymer ?
#
loop_
_entity_poly.entity_id
_entity_poly.type
_entity_poly.pdbx_seq_one_letter_code
_entity_poly.pdbx_strand_id
1 'polypeptide(L)'
;MEKINIELAGIPLELTLRYKMFRERYADFQTDKKPCACIEITPEQCACAARGYEPGTLPESVEDLELCAKACAALLPHGRAIIHAVCFVWQGKAWLICAPSGVGKTTHYKQWKRLFPNEVEMLNGDKPVLNFEKQYVTVSASPWAGKENMRQLRTAPLGGIVFLAQDKQNTIKRLSPKEAGVRLFLQFIIPCDNAEQVRFAAQYTERILER
;
A
#
# COMPACT_ATOMS: atom_id res chain seq x y z
N MET A 1 25.11 -7.12 -1.24
CA MET A 1 23.67 -7.13 -0.90
C MET A 1 23.57 -7.04 0.61
N GLU A 2 22.64 -6.25 1.11
CA GLU A 2 22.42 -6.02 2.53
C GLU A 2 21.11 -6.67 2.97
N LYS A 3 21.09 -7.28 4.15
CA LYS A 3 19.86 -7.85 4.72
C LYS A 3 19.36 -6.96 5.85
N ILE A 4 18.07 -6.66 5.84
CA ILE A 4 17.40 -5.91 6.90
C ILE A 4 16.15 -6.66 7.34
N ASN A 5 15.85 -6.61 8.63
CA ASN A 5 14.60 -7.13 9.18
C ASN A 5 13.65 -5.96 9.41
N ILE A 6 12.43 -6.07 8.88
CA ILE A 6 11.38 -5.06 9.04
C ILE A 6 10.10 -5.69 9.56
N GLU A 7 9.24 -4.89 10.17
CA GLU A 7 7.90 -5.29 10.57
C GLU A 7 6.84 -4.47 9.84
N LEU A 8 5.94 -5.16 9.14
CA LEU A 8 4.81 -4.55 8.43
C LEU A 8 3.50 -5.02 9.04
N ALA A 9 2.77 -4.12 9.70
CA ALA A 9 1.48 -4.42 10.35
C ALA A 9 1.54 -5.69 11.25
N GLY A 10 2.62 -5.80 12.03
CA GLY A 10 2.87 -6.91 12.95
C GLY A 10 3.51 -8.16 12.33
N ILE A 11 3.85 -8.15 11.03
CA ILE A 11 4.47 -9.28 10.34
C ILE A 11 5.96 -8.99 10.08
N PRO A 12 6.89 -9.74 10.69
CA PRO A 12 8.32 -9.56 10.49
C PRO A 12 8.79 -10.22 9.18
N LEU A 13 9.53 -9.46 8.36
CA LEU A 13 10.06 -9.87 7.06
C LEU A 13 11.55 -9.54 6.98
N GLU A 14 12.35 -10.38 6.33
CA GLU A 14 13.72 -10.06 5.94
C GLU A 14 13.71 -9.55 4.49
N LEU A 15 14.28 -8.37 4.23
CA LEU A 15 14.51 -7.87 2.89
C LEU A 15 15.99 -7.93 2.55
N THR A 16 16.32 -8.49 1.40
CA THR A 16 17.64 -8.38 0.79
C THR A 16 17.66 -7.21 -0.18
N LEU A 17 18.38 -6.14 0.18
CA LEU A 17 18.57 -4.96 -0.65
C LEU A 17 19.83 -5.11 -1.50
N ARG A 18 19.71 -5.05 -2.83
CA ARG A 18 20.84 -4.92 -3.75
C ARG A 18 21.34 -3.49 -3.78
N TYR A 19 20.41 -2.54 -3.91
CA TYR A 19 20.71 -1.12 -3.97
C TYR A 19 20.43 -0.45 -2.63
N LYS A 20 21.35 0.41 -2.18
CA LYS A 20 21.24 1.12 -0.90
C LYS A 20 20.38 2.39 -0.97
N MET A 21 19.98 2.82 -2.17
CA MET A 21 19.28 4.09 -2.39
C MET A 21 18.04 4.28 -1.50
N PHE A 22 17.27 3.22 -1.27
CA PHE A 22 16.04 3.28 -0.47
C PHE A 22 16.21 2.72 0.95
N ARG A 23 17.43 2.45 1.41
CA ARG A 23 17.68 1.85 2.74
C ARG A 23 17.05 2.65 3.87
N GLU A 24 17.21 3.97 3.88
CA GLU A 24 16.74 4.84 4.97
C GLU A 24 15.22 4.82 5.11
N ARG A 25 14.48 4.51 4.05
CA ARG A 25 13.02 4.37 4.08
C ARG A 25 12.54 3.31 5.06
N TYR A 26 13.34 2.26 5.25
CA TYR A 26 13.02 1.12 6.10
C TYR A 26 13.44 1.32 7.57
N ALA A 27 14.16 2.38 7.91
CA ALA A 27 14.71 2.61 9.26
C ALA A 27 13.61 2.59 10.33
N ASP A 28 12.50 3.27 10.05
CA ASP A 28 11.32 3.36 10.93
C ASP A 28 10.58 2.03 11.14
N PHE A 29 10.89 1.01 10.33
CA PHE A 29 10.20 -0.28 10.32
C PHE A 29 11.09 -1.42 10.81
N GLN A 30 12.32 -1.14 11.25
CA GLN A 30 13.25 -2.16 11.71
C GLN A 30 12.72 -2.94 12.91
N THR A 31 13.03 -4.24 12.96
CA THR A 31 12.60 -5.13 14.05
C THR A 31 13.66 -6.19 14.35
N ASP A 32 13.76 -6.59 15.61
CA ASP A 32 14.58 -7.72 16.04
C ASP A 32 13.81 -9.06 16.02
N LYS A 33 12.51 -9.03 15.69
CA LYS A 33 11.70 -10.25 15.60
C LYS A 33 12.20 -11.15 14.47
N LYS A 34 12.14 -12.46 14.70
CA LYS A 34 12.50 -13.46 13.69
C LYS A 34 11.58 -13.32 12.46
N PRO A 35 12.13 -13.14 11.24
CA PRO A 35 11.33 -12.98 10.03
C PRO A 35 10.56 -14.28 9.69
N CYS A 36 9.32 -14.14 9.22
CA CYS A 36 8.52 -15.27 8.75
C CYS A 36 8.76 -15.57 7.25
N ALA A 37 9.32 -14.62 6.51
CA ALA A 37 9.70 -14.78 5.11
C ALA A 37 10.94 -13.93 4.79
N CYS A 38 11.74 -14.41 3.83
CA CYS A 38 12.86 -13.66 3.25
C CYS A 38 12.49 -13.23 1.83
N ILE A 39 12.73 -11.96 1.52
CA ILE A 39 12.32 -11.34 0.26
C ILE A 39 13.55 -10.81 -0.43
N GLU A 40 13.76 -11.28 -1.65
CA GLU A 40 14.88 -10.88 -2.50
C GLU A 40 14.40 -10.79 -3.95
N ILE A 41 14.95 -9.81 -4.68
CA ILE A 41 14.78 -9.69 -6.13
C ILE A 41 16.10 -10.08 -6.81
N THR A 42 16.09 -11.19 -7.54
CA THR A 42 17.28 -11.62 -8.30
C THR A 42 17.54 -10.65 -9.47
N PRO A 43 18.77 -10.59 -10.01
CA PRO A 43 19.04 -9.74 -11.18
C PRO A 43 18.12 -10.06 -12.36
N GLU A 44 17.83 -11.35 -12.58
CA GLU A 44 16.99 -11.83 -13.67
C GLU A 44 15.53 -11.40 -13.46
N GLN A 45 15.04 -11.48 -12.22
CA GLN A 45 13.71 -10.97 -11.87
C GLN A 45 13.62 -9.47 -12.07
N CYS A 46 14.62 -8.71 -11.61
CA CYS A 46 14.67 -7.25 -11.80
C CYS A 46 14.70 -6.88 -13.29
N ALA A 47 15.52 -7.57 -14.09
CA ALA A 47 15.61 -7.34 -15.54
C ALA A 47 14.33 -7.74 -16.29
N CYS A 48 13.65 -8.80 -15.84
CA CYS A 48 12.36 -9.21 -16.38
C CYS A 48 11.28 -8.17 -16.05
N ALA A 49 11.20 -7.74 -14.78
CA ALA A 49 10.23 -6.77 -14.29
C ALA A 49 10.41 -5.39 -14.95
N ALA A 50 11.65 -4.97 -15.21
CA ALA A 50 11.96 -3.69 -15.86
C ALA A 50 11.23 -3.47 -17.19
N ARG A 51 10.85 -4.54 -17.90
CA ARG A 51 10.09 -4.49 -19.16
C ARG A 51 8.64 -4.01 -18.98
N GLY A 52 8.10 -4.12 -17.77
CA GLY A 52 6.75 -3.67 -17.42
C GLY A 52 6.67 -2.22 -16.90
N TYR A 53 7.82 -1.58 -16.67
CA TYR A 53 7.90 -0.20 -16.17
C TYR A 53 8.19 0.79 -17.30
N GLU A 54 8.01 2.09 -17.02
CA GLU A 54 8.30 3.15 -18.00
C GLU A 54 9.77 3.11 -18.45
N PRO A 55 10.06 3.34 -19.75
CA PRO A 55 11.43 3.42 -20.25
C PRO A 55 12.26 4.43 -19.44
N GLY A 56 13.44 4.02 -19.00
CA GLY A 56 14.33 4.85 -18.16
C GLY A 56 14.11 4.73 -16.65
N THR A 57 13.18 3.87 -16.20
CA THR A 57 13.08 3.52 -14.77
C THR A 57 14.39 2.89 -14.30
N LEU A 58 15.00 3.47 -13.26
CA LEU A 58 16.27 3.00 -12.71
C LEU A 58 16.13 1.61 -12.08
N PRO A 59 17.16 0.73 -12.17
CA PRO A 59 17.14 -0.60 -11.56
C PRO A 59 16.82 -0.61 -10.06
N GLU A 60 17.38 0.33 -9.29
CA GLU A 60 17.03 0.53 -7.88
C GLU A 60 15.53 0.80 -7.65
N SER A 61 14.88 1.57 -8.53
CA SER A 61 13.43 1.84 -8.43
C SER A 61 12.60 0.60 -8.78
N VAL A 62 13.05 -0.18 -9.77
CA VAL A 62 12.42 -1.47 -10.10
C VAL A 62 12.55 -2.43 -8.92
N GLU A 63 13.74 -2.58 -8.33
CA GLU A 63 13.94 -3.41 -7.14
C GLU A 63 12.99 -3.01 -6.02
N ASP A 64 12.88 -1.72 -5.70
CA ASP A 64 12.02 -1.24 -4.60
C ASP A 64 10.52 -1.52 -4.82
N LEU A 65 10.04 -1.39 -6.07
CA LEU A 65 8.66 -1.70 -6.43
C LEU A 65 8.39 -3.21 -6.38
N GLU A 66 9.33 -4.03 -6.83
CA GLU A 66 9.23 -5.48 -6.77
C GLU A 66 9.34 -6.01 -5.33
N LEU A 67 10.18 -5.40 -4.49
CA LEU A 67 10.22 -5.68 -3.05
C LEU A 67 8.86 -5.40 -2.40
N CYS A 68 8.19 -4.30 -2.76
CA CYS A 68 6.83 -4.02 -2.30
C CYS A 68 5.85 -5.12 -2.71
N ALA A 69 5.91 -5.54 -3.97
CA ALA A 69 5.02 -6.55 -4.50
C ALA A 69 5.21 -7.88 -3.74
N LYS A 70 6.45 -8.37 -3.65
CA LYS A 70 6.76 -9.62 -2.92
C LYS A 70 6.49 -9.52 -1.43
N ALA A 71 6.68 -8.36 -0.81
CA ALA A 71 6.28 -8.13 0.57
C ALA A 71 4.77 -8.28 0.73
N CYS A 72 3.98 -7.74 -0.19
CA CYS A 72 2.54 -7.97 -0.17
C CYS A 72 2.22 -9.48 -0.26
N ALA A 73 2.85 -10.22 -1.18
CA ALA A 73 2.63 -11.68 -1.27
C ALA A 73 2.93 -12.41 0.05
N ALA A 74 4.00 -12.05 0.76
CA ALA A 74 4.32 -12.62 2.07
C ALA A 74 3.30 -12.23 3.16
N LEU A 75 2.67 -11.07 3.03
CA LEU A 75 1.65 -10.57 3.96
C LEU A 75 0.27 -11.22 3.76
N LEU A 76 -0.08 -11.61 2.53
CA LEU A 76 -1.41 -12.12 2.17
C LEU A 76 -1.87 -13.29 3.07
N PRO A 77 -1.08 -14.36 3.32
CA PRO A 77 -1.52 -15.48 4.17
C PRO A 77 -1.80 -15.10 5.62
N HIS A 78 -1.29 -13.95 6.06
CA HIS A 78 -1.46 -13.46 7.41
C HIS A 78 -2.67 -12.52 7.54
N GLY A 79 -3.54 -12.35 6.55
CA GLY A 79 -4.64 -11.38 6.69
C GLY A 79 -4.17 -9.94 6.49
N ARG A 80 -3.05 -9.71 5.79
CA ARG A 80 -2.53 -8.38 5.48
C ARG A 80 -2.48 -8.18 3.97
N ALA A 81 -2.73 -6.97 3.50
CA ALA A 81 -2.59 -6.63 2.09
C ALA A 81 -2.14 -5.19 1.91
N ILE A 82 -1.29 -4.96 0.91
CA ILE A 82 -0.86 -3.62 0.50
C ILE A 82 -1.83 -3.12 -0.57
N ILE A 83 -2.28 -1.87 -0.43
CA ILE A 83 -3.19 -1.21 -1.38
C ILE A 83 -2.58 0.08 -1.90
N HIS A 84 -2.73 0.36 -3.19
CA HIS A 84 -2.30 1.61 -3.80
C HIS A 84 -3.31 2.74 -3.50
N ALA A 85 -3.01 3.53 -2.47
CA ALA A 85 -3.86 4.62 -2.00
C ALA A 85 -3.06 5.63 -1.19
N VAL A 86 -3.47 6.91 -1.24
CA VAL A 86 -3.07 7.87 -0.20
C VAL A 86 -3.98 7.65 1.00
N CYS A 87 -3.39 7.49 2.18
CA CYS A 87 -4.10 7.29 3.43
C CYS A 87 -3.82 8.42 4.41
N PHE A 88 -4.88 8.97 4.99
CA PHE A 88 -4.83 9.91 6.09
C PHE A 88 -5.85 9.54 7.16
N VAL A 89 -5.61 9.99 8.38
CA VAL A 89 -6.55 9.86 9.50
C VAL A 89 -7.35 11.15 9.60
N TRP A 90 -8.67 11.00 9.73
CA TRP A 90 -9.58 12.09 10.08
C TRP A 90 -10.65 11.56 11.02
N GLN A 91 -10.90 12.29 12.11
CA GLN A 91 -11.80 11.87 13.20
C GLN A 91 -11.52 10.44 13.71
N GLY A 92 -10.24 10.11 13.90
CA GLY A 92 -9.79 8.81 14.42
C GLY A 92 -9.92 7.63 13.47
N LYS A 93 -10.31 7.86 12.21
CA LYS A 93 -10.46 6.81 11.19
C LYS A 93 -9.54 7.04 9.99
N ALA A 94 -9.02 5.96 9.42
CA ALA A 94 -8.23 5.96 8.20
C ALA A 94 -9.12 6.06 6.96
N TRP A 95 -8.84 7.03 6.10
CA TRP A 95 -9.50 7.24 4.82
C TRP A 95 -8.53 6.94 3.69
N LEU A 96 -8.94 6.07 2.76
CA LEU A 96 -8.15 5.70 1.60
C LEU A 96 -8.65 6.47 0.38
N ILE A 97 -7.75 7.22 -0.27
CA ILE A 97 -8.01 7.85 -1.56
C ILE A 97 -7.37 7.00 -2.65
N CYS A 98 -8.22 6.34 -3.42
CA CYS A 98 -7.83 5.46 -4.53
C CYS A 98 -8.08 6.18 -5.86
N ALA A 99 -7.08 6.14 -6.74
CA ALA A 99 -7.20 6.68 -8.09
C ALA A 99 -6.06 6.12 -8.96
N PRO A 100 -6.25 6.04 -10.29
CA PRO A 100 -5.15 5.81 -11.21
C PRO A 100 -3.97 6.77 -10.95
N SER A 101 -2.77 6.35 -11.34
CA SER A 101 -1.59 7.22 -11.22
C SER A 101 -1.81 8.54 -11.96
N GLY A 102 -1.34 9.66 -11.40
CA GLY A 102 -1.49 10.99 -12.00
C GLY A 102 -2.85 11.68 -11.83
N VAL A 103 -3.88 11.01 -11.27
CA VAL A 103 -5.24 11.60 -11.12
C VAL A 103 -5.35 12.60 -9.96
N GLY A 104 -4.33 12.68 -9.09
CA GLY A 104 -4.25 13.73 -8.05
C GLY A 104 -4.59 13.29 -6.63
N LYS A 105 -4.35 12.03 -6.25
CA LYS A 105 -4.54 11.52 -4.87
C LYS A 105 -3.88 12.44 -3.82
N THR A 106 -2.61 12.78 -4.03
CA THR A 106 -1.83 13.68 -3.16
C THR A 106 -2.41 15.10 -3.13
N THR A 107 -2.89 15.60 -4.27
CA THR A 107 -3.57 16.90 -4.36
C THR A 107 -4.84 16.91 -3.51
N HIS A 108 -5.63 15.84 -3.57
CA HIS A 108 -6.85 15.71 -2.77
C HIS A 108 -6.56 15.64 -1.26
N TYR A 109 -5.52 14.90 -0.85
CA TYR A 109 -5.05 14.92 0.54
C TYR A 109 -4.66 16.34 1.01
N LYS A 110 -3.92 17.10 0.19
CA LYS A 110 -3.54 18.48 0.51
C LYS A 110 -4.75 19.40 0.71
N GLN A 111 -5.84 19.18 -0.02
CA GLN A 111 -7.09 19.92 0.17
C GLN A 111 -7.74 19.59 1.53
N TRP A 112 -7.81 18.31 1.90
CA TRP A 112 -8.28 17.90 3.24
C TRP A 112 -7.44 18.52 4.35
N LYS A 113 -6.10 18.47 4.23
CA LYS A 113 -5.20 19.08 5.19
C LYS A 113 -5.34 20.61 5.27
N ARG A 114 -5.68 21.28 4.16
CA ARG A 114 -5.94 22.72 4.15
C ARG A 114 -7.26 23.08 4.85
N LEU A 115 -8.30 22.27 4.67
CA LEU A 115 -9.61 22.50 5.28
C LEU A 115 -9.63 22.16 6.77
N PHE A 116 -8.96 21.08 7.17
CA PHE A 116 -8.94 20.58 8.54
C PHE A 116 -7.49 20.40 9.04
N PRO A 117 -6.72 21.48 9.19
CA PRO A 117 -5.28 21.42 9.42
C PRO A 117 -4.88 20.71 10.71
N ASN A 118 -5.72 20.75 11.73
CA ASN A 118 -5.44 20.14 13.04
C ASN A 118 -6.09 18.77 13.23
N GLU A 119 -6.97 18.34 12.31
CA GLU A 119 -7.72 17.08 12.44
C GLU A 119 -7.26 16.02 11.44
N VAL A 120 -6.70 16.45 10.29
CA VAL A 120 -6.21 15.53 9.25
C VAL A 120 -4.74 15.24 9.47
N GLU A 121 -4.41 13.96 9.59
CA GLU A 121 -3.05 13.49 9.86
C GLU A 121 -2.61 12.51 8.77
N MET A 122 -1.42 12.67 8.22
CA MET A 122 -0.89 11.74 7.21
C MET A 122 -0.69 10.35 7.84
N LEU A 123 -1.07 9.29 7.13
CA LEU A 123 -0.75 7.91 7.51
C LEU A 123 0.27 7.33 6.51
N ASN A 124 -0.08 7.30 5.22
CA ASN A 124 0.83 6.81 4.18
C ASN A 124 0.51 7.42 2.81
N GLY A 125 1.54 7.89 2.10
CA GLY A 125 1.37 8.60 0.84
C GLY A 125 1.13 7.72 -0.40
N ASP A 126 1.24 6.39 -0.33
CA ASP A 126 1.13 5.58 -1.56
C ASP A 126 0.68 4.13 -1.34
N LYS A 127 1.30 3.39 -0.42
CA LYS A 127 1.06 1.95 -0.26
C LYS A 127 0.86 1.55 1.21
N PRO A 128 -0.18 2.05 1.89
CA PRO A 128 -0.53 1.61 3.23
C PRO A 128 -0.81 0.10 3.29
N VAL A 129 -0.67 -0.48 4.48
CA VAL A 129 -0.98 -1.89 4.74
C VAL A 129 -2.34 -2.00 5.42
N LEU A 130 -3.26 -2.73 4.81
CA LEU A 130 -4.51 -3.16 5.41
C LEU A 130 -4.27 -4.41 6.26
N ASN A 131 -4.84 -4.44 7.46
CA ASN A 131 -4.87 -5.59 8.35
C ASN A 131 -6.33 -6.01 8.60
N PHE A 132 -6.66 -7.24 8.22
CA PHE A 132 -8.02 -7.78 8.21
C PHE A 132 -8.27 -8.64 9.45
N GLU A 133 -8.49 -7.99 10.60
CA GLU A 133 -8.87 -8.64 11.85
C GLU A 133 -10.31 -9.17 11.82
N LYS A 134 -10.71 -10.04 12.75
CA LYS A 134 -12.02 -10.73 12.70
C LYS A 134 -13.21 -9.77 12.51
N GLN A 135 -13.22 -8.64 13.21
CA GLN A 135 -14.38 -7.73 13.25
C GLN A 135 -14.14 -6.38 12.55
N TYR A 136 -12.90 -5.89 12.48
CA TYR A 136 -12.58 -4.59 11.90
C TYR A 136 -11.35 -4.68 10.99
N VAL A 137 -11.16 -3.67 10.15
CA VAL A 137 -9.98 -3.54 9.28
C VAL A 137 -9.24 -2.33 9.79
N THR A 138 -7.95 -2.50 10.04
CA THR A 138 -7.06 -1.38 10.37
C THR A 138 -6.13 -1.10 9.21
N VAL A 139 -5.64 0.13 9.15
CA VAL A 139 -4.69 0.59 8.15
C VAL A 139 -3.44 1.04 8.88
N SER A 140 -2.27 0.55 8.46
CA SER A 140 -0.96 0.90 9.02
C SER A 140 -0.05 1.51 7.96
N ALA A 141 0.87 2.35 8.39
CA ALA A 141 1.92 2.86 7.50
C ALA A 141 2.81 1.73 6.97
N SER A 142 3.43 1.98 5.82
CA SER A 142 4.47 1.14 5.23
C SER A 142 5.69 2.00 4.81
N PRO A 143 6.83 1.37 4.49
CA PRO A 143 7.98 2.06 3.91
C PRO A 143 7.60 2.81 2.61
N TRP A 144 6.75 2.22 1.77
CA TRP A 144 6.41 2.73 0.44
C TRP A 144 5.38 3.87 0.50
N ALA A 145 5.89 5.09 0.71
CA ALA A 145 5.11 6.30 0.95
C ALA A 145 5.10 7.31 -0.22
N GLY A 146 5.35 6.82 -1.44
CA GLY A 146 5.37 7.63 -2.67
C GLY A 146 6.66 8.45 -2.84
N LYS A 147 6.71 9.25 -3.92
CA LYS A 147 7.89 10.06 -4.26
C LYS A 147 8.16 11.16 -3.21
N GLU A 148 7.10 11.68 -2.63
CA GLU A 148 7.14 12.70 -1.57
C GLU A 148 7.49 12.11 -0.19
N ASN A 149 7.61 10.78 -0.08
CA ASN A 149 7.96 10.05 1.14
C ASN A 149 7.10 10.46 2.36
N MET A 150 5.82 10.71 2.15
CA MET A 150 4.92 11.23 3.20
C MET A 150 4.33 10.08 4.02
N ARG A 151 4.78 9.92 5.25
CA ARG A 151 4.22 8.93 6.19
C ARG A 151 4.30 9.42 7.63
N GLN A 152 3.44 8.88 8.48
CA GLN A 152 3.60 8.91 9.93
C GLN A 152 3.29 7.51 10.46
N LEU A 153 4.12 7.02 11.39
CA LEU A 153 4.03 5.64 11.89
C LEU A 153 2.82 5.48 12.82
N ARG A 154 1.68 5.15 12.23
CA ARG A 154 0.40 5.07 12.92
C ARG A 154 -0.46 3.97 12.33
N THR A 155 -1.41 3.53 13.14
CA THR A 155 -2.45 2.59 12.75
C THR A 155 -3.81 3.16 13.15
N ALA A 156 -4.80 3.05 12.27
CA ALA A 156 -6.16 3.51 12.55
C ALA A 156 -7.20 2.57 11.91
N PRO A 157 -8.43 2.47 12.48
CA PRO A 157 -9.51 1.70 11.88
C PRO A 157 -9.93 2.32 10.54
N LEU A 158 -10.23 1.48 9.55
CA LEU A 158 -10.71 1.91 8.24
C LEU A 158 -12.07 2.61 8.37
N GLY A 159 -12.13 3.88 7.98
CA GLY A 159 -13.36 4.68 7.96
C GLY A 159 -14.06 4.69 6.61
N GLY A 160 -13.31 4.61 5.51
CA GLY A 160 -13.87 4.58 4.18
C GLY A 160 -12.82 4.58 3.06
N ILE A 161 -13.29 4.25 1.86
CA ILE A 161 -12.51 4.25 0.63
C ILE A 161 -13.20 5.16 -0.37
N VAL A 162 -12.45 6.13 -0.90
CA VAL A 162 -12.93 7.11 -1.87
C VAL A 162 -12.21 6.88 -3.18
N PHE A 163 -12.97 6.58 -4.25
CA PHE A 163 -12.43 6.47 -5.59
C PHE A 163 -12.57 7.81 -6.31
N LEU A 164 -11.44 8.40 -6.69
CA LEU A 164 -11.43 9.63 -7.47
C LEU A 164 -11.52 9.33 -8.97
N ALA A 165 -12.31 10.15 -9.66
CA ALA A 165 -12.35 10.24 -11.10
C ALA A 165 -12.39 11.72 -11.50
N GLN A 166 -11.81 12.06 -12.65
CA GLN A 166 -11.90 13.41 -13.18
C GLN A 166 -13.26 13.63 -13.83
N ASP A 167 -13.90 14.73 -13.48
CA ASP A 167 -15.17 15.17 -14.06
C ASP A 167 -15.20 16.71 -14.10
N LYS A 168 -16.08 17.28 -14.93
CA LYS A 168 -16.32 18.73 -15.00
C LYS A 168 -17.07 19.23 -13.77
N GLN A 169 -17.82 18.38 -13.09
CA GLN A 169 -18.59 18.72 -11.90
C GLN A 169 -18.08 17.94 -10.68
N ASN A 170 -17.96 18.62 -9.54
CA ASN A 170 -17.62 17.97 -8.29
C ASN A 170 -18.86 17.31 -7.69
N THR A 171 -18.88 15.98 -7.66
CA THR A 171 -19.97 15.19 -7.06
C THR A 171 -19.41 14.06 -6.22
N ILE A 172 -20.14 13.68 -5.16
CA ILE A 172 -19.83 12.51 -4.35
C ILE A 172 -21.08 11.63 -4.25
N LYS A 173 -20.91 10.33 -4.49
CA LYS A 173 -21.97 9.34 -4.35
C LYS A 173 -21.43 8.08 -3.67
N ARG A 174 -22.28 7.39 -2.92
CA ARG A 174 -21.94 6.05 -2.40
C ARG A 174 -21.99 5.05 -3.55
N LEU A 175 -20.95 4.24 -3.68
CA LEU A 175 -20.92 3.15 -4.66
C LEU A 175 -21.62 1.92 -4.09
N SER A 176 -22.37 1.23 -4.94
CA SER A 176 -22.86 -0.12 -4.65
C SER A 176 -21.69 -1.12 -4.63
N PRO A 177 -21.84 -2.30 -3.97
CA PRO A 177 -20.83 -3.35 -4.01
C PRO A 177 -20.41 -3.73 -5.44
N LYS A 178 -21.37 -3.77 -6.37
CA LYS A 178 -21.11 -4.05 -7.79
C LYS A 178 -20.23 -2.99 -8.46
N GLU A 179 -20.45 -1.71 -8.17
CA GLU A 179 -19.64 -0.62 -8.72
C GLU A 179 -18.24 -0.55 -8.10
N ALA A 180 -18.12 -0.91 -6.81
CA ALA A 180 -16.89 -0.80 -6.05
C ALA A 180 -15.96 -2.01 -6.21
N GLY A 181 -16.49 -3.22 -6.38
CA GLY A 181 -15.72 -4.46 -6.23
C GLY A 181 -14.50 -4.58 -7.14
N VAL A 182 -14.69 -4.43 -8.46
CA VAL A 182 -13.56 -4.47 -9.41
C VAL A 182 -12.60 -3.31 -9.17
N ARG A 183 -13.12 -2.11 -8.84
CA ARG A 183 -12.27 -0.93 -8.60
C ARG A 183 -11.35 -1.14 -7.41
N LEU A 184 -11.90 -1.68 -6.33
CA LEU A 184 -11.17 -1.99 -5.09
C LEU A 184 -10.17 -3.12 -5.31
N PHE A 185 -10.59 -4.21 -5.94
CA PHE A 185 -9.72 -5.35 -6.24
C PHE A 185 -8.46 -4.92 -6.98
N LEU A 186 -8.61 -4.05 -8.00
CA LEU A 186 -7.51 -3.53 -8.79
C LEU A 186 -6.58 -2.55 -8.05
N GLN A 187 -6.92 -2.10 -6.83
CA GLN A 187 -6.00 -1.29 -6.02
C GLN A 187 -5.05 -2.14 -5.18
N PHE A 188 -5.35 -3.42 -4.94
CA PHE A 188 -4.43 -4.28 -4.20
C PHE A 188 -3.15 -4.51 -5.02
N ILE A 189 -2.01 -4.47 -4.35
CA ILE A 189 -0.73 -4.85 -4.94
C ILE A 189 -0.65 -6.38 -4.92
N ILE A 190 -0.79 -7.02 -6.07
CA ILE A 190 -0.81 -8.48 -6.19
C ILE A 190 0.29 -8.88 -7.18
N PRO A 191 1.35 -9.61 -6.76
CA PRO A 191 2.40 -10.08 -7.66
C PRO A 191 1.91 -11.07 -8.73
N CYS A 192 0.79 -11.74 -8.45
CA CYS A 192 0.15 -12.72 -9.34
C CYS A 192 1.07 -13.93 -9.66
N ASP A 193 1.96 -14.30 -8.74
CA ASP A 193 2.86 -15.45 -8.92
C ASP A 193 2.09 -16.78 -8.93
N ASN A 194 0.96 -16.83 -8.23
CA ASN A 194 0.10 -17.99 -8.14
C ASN A 194 -1.37 -17.60 -7.86
N ALA A 195 -2.28 -18.55 -8.06
CA ALA A 195 -3.71 -18.32 -7.90
C ALA A 195 -4.13 -18.01 -6.45
N GLU A 196 -3.38 -18.46 -5.43
CA GLU A 196 -3.71 -18.19 -4.02
C GLU A 196 -3.62 -16.69 -3.70
N GLN A 197 -2.63 -15.98 -4.25
CA GLN A 197 -2.50 -14.53 -4.04
C GLN A 197 -3.73 -13.77 -4.54
N VAL A 198 -4.26 -14.17 -5.70
CA VAL A 198 -5.48 -13.61 -6.29
C VAL A 198 -6.70 -13.93 -5.41
N ARG A 199 -6.79 -15.17 -4.87
CA ARG A 199 -7.87 -15.57 -3.96
C ARG A 199 -7.88 -14.74 -2.68
N PHE A 200 -6.71 -14.50 -2.06
CA PHE A 200 -6.62 -13.64 -0.89
C PHE A 200 -7.12 -12.22 -1.17
N ALA A 201 -6.68 -11.61 -2.27
CA ALA A 201 -7.13 -10.27 -2.63
C ALA A 201 -8.65 -10.21 -2.92
N ALA A 202 -9.20 -11.25 -3.54
CA ALA A 202 -10.65 -11.37 -3.76
C ALA A 202 -11.42 -11.49 -2.43
N GLN A 203 -10.95 -12.34 -1.51
CA GLN A 203 -11.51 -12.47 -0.18
C GLN A 203 -11.44 -11.16 0.61
N TYR A 204 -10.33 -10.44 0.53
CA TYR A 204 -10.17 -9.13 1.19
C TYR A 204 -11.05 -8.05 0.59
N THR A 205 -11.28 -8.11 -0.72
CA THR A 205 -12.24 -7.24 -1.41
C THR A 205 -13.65 -7.50 -0.89
N GLU A 206 -14.09 -8.76 -0.85
CA GLU A 206 -15.38 -9.17 -0.31
C GLU A 206 -15.58 -8.67 1.13
N ARG A 207 -14.61 -8.91 2.01
CA ARG A 207 -14.66 -8.46 3.42
C ARG A 207 -14.81 -6.95 3.61
N ILE A 208 -14.37 -6.13 2.64
CA ILE A 208 -14.58 -4.67 2.66
C ILE A 208 -15.99 -4.32 2.16
N LEU A 209 -16.49 -5.03 1.14
CA LEU A 209 -17.80 -4.75 0.53
C LEU A 209 -18.98 -5.21 1.37
N GLU A 210 -18.80 -6.21 2.23
CA GLU A 210 -19.83 -6.74 3.13
C GLU A 210 -20.10 -5.87 4.38
N ARG A 211 -19.40 -4.73 4.51
CA ARG A 211 -19.54 -3.78 5.62
C ARG A 211 -20.39 -2.57 5.27
#